data_AF-A0A7X8T192-F1
#
_entry.id   AF-A0A7X8T192-F1
#
_cell.length_a   1.000
_cell.length_b   1.000
_cell.length_c   1.000
_cell.angle_alpha   90.00
_cell.angle_beta   90.00
_cell.angle_gamma   90.00
#
_symmetry.space_group_name_H-M   'P 1'
#
loop_
_entity.id
_entity.type
_entity.pdbx_description
1 polymer ?
#
loop_
_entity_poly.entity_id
_entity_poly.type
_entity_poly.pdbx_seq_one_letter_code
_entity_poly.pdbx_strand_id
1 'polypeptide(L)' 'AADVAAAITPVPGGVGPMTIAMLMANTVIAAHRTAGRKPPKF' A
#
# COMPACT_ATOMS: atom_id res chain seq x y z
N ALA A 1 5.56 27.31 -15.77
CA ALA A 1 5.22 26.17 -14.89
C ALA A 1 3.71 26.19 -14.69
N ALA A 2 3.03 25.04 -14.62
CA ALA A 2 1.59 25.01 -14.35
C ALA A 2 1.36 25.13 -12.83
N ASP A 3 0.45 26.00 -12.41
CA ASP A 3 0.21 26.30 -10.99
C ASP A 3 -0.53 25.16 -10.25
N VAL A 4 -1.12 24.22 -10.98
CA VAL A 4 -1.92 23.12 -10.42
C VAL A 4 -1.42 21.78 -10.94
N ALA A 5 -1.21 20.83 -10.03
CA ALA A 5 -0.79 19.47 -10.37
C ALA A 5 -1.90 18.70 -11.12
N ALA A 6 -1.52 17.88 -12.10
CA ALA A 6 -2.45 17.00 -12.81
C ALA A 6 -3.05 15.90 -11.91
N ALA A 7 -2.38 15.55 -10.81
CA ALA A 7 -2.87 14.66 -9.77
C ALA A 7 -2.29 15.07 -8.41
N ILE A 8 -3.08 14.93 -7.36
CA ILE A 8 -2.67 15.19 -5.98
C ILE A 8 -3.30 14.14 -5.05
N THR A 9 -2.53 13.65 -4.07
CA THR A 9 -3.08 12.79 -3.02
C THR A 9 -3.81 13.66 -2.00
N PRO A 10 -5.12 13.46 -1.78
CA PRO A 10 -5.89 14.31 -0.89
C PRO A 10 -5.46 14.14 0.58
N VAL A 11 -5.68 15.16 1.39
CA VAL A 11 -5.54 15.10 2.84
C VAL A 11 -6.85 15.57 3.47
N PRO A 12 -7.50 14.75 4.33
CA PRO A 12 -7.14 13.38 4.69
C PRO A 12 -7.46 12.36 3.57
N GLY A 13 -7.00 11.11 3.73
CA GLY A 13 -7.38 9.99 2.86
C GLY A 13 -6.41 9.62 1.74
N GLY A 14 -5.30 10.36 1.58
CA GLY A 14 -4.27 10.05 0.59
C GLY A 14 -3.33 8.93 1.03
N VAL A 15 -2.08 9.27 1.33
CA VAL A 15 -1.02 8.27 1.59
C VAL A 15 -1.17 7.52 2.91
N GLY A 16 -1.84 8.11 3.92
CA GLY A 16 -2.00 7.52 5.24
C GLY A 16 -2.65 6.13 5.22
N PRO A 17 -3.87 5.98 4.66
CA PRO A 17 -4.50 4.67 4.49
C PRO A 17 -3.66 3.67 3.67
N MET A 18 -2.96 4.14 2.63
CA MET A 18 -2.09 3.29 1.82
C MET A 18 -0.88 2.76 2.59
N THR A 19 -0.31 3.53 3.52
CA THR A 19 0.77 3.05 4.39
C THR A 19 0.32 1.86 5.23
N ILE A 20 -0.88 1.95 5.83
CA ILE A 20 -1.46 0.84 6.61
C ILE A 20 -1.73 -0.36 5.70
N ALA A 21 -2.36 -0.15 4.54
CA ALA A 21 -2.65 -1.23 3.60
C ALA A 21 -1.38 -1.96 3.15
N MET A 22 -0.32 -1.23 2.81
CA MET A 22 0.95 -1.82 2.37
C MET A 22 1.68 -2.57 3.49
N LEU A 23 1.64 -2.07 4.73
CA LEU A 23 2.16 -2.80 5.88
C LEU A 23 1.43 -4.15 6.05
N MET A 24 0.11 -4.14 5.98
CA MET A 24 -0.71 -5.35 6.12
C MET A 24 -0.44 -6.33 4.98
N ALA A 25 -0.39 -5.85 3.72
CA ALA A 25 -0.07 -6.67 2.57
C ALA A 25 1.31 -7.34 2.71
N ASN A 26 2.34 -6.57 3.08
CA ASN A 26 3.70 -7.09 3.27
C ASN A 26 3.77 -8.10 4.43
N THR A 27 3.04 -7.84 5.52
CA THR A 27 2.96 -8.77 6.67
C THR A 27 2.36 -10.11 6.25
N VAL A 28 1.25 -10.08 5.50
CA VAL A 28 0.60 -11.31 5.01
C VAL A 28 1.50 -12.07 4.03
N ILE A 29 2.18 -11.36 3.12
CA ILE A 29 3.14 -11.96 2.19
C ILE A 29 4.29 -12.62 2.95
N ALA A 30 4.86 -11.94 3.95
CA ALA A 30 5.94 -12.48 4.78
C ALA A 30 5.49 -13.74 5.54
N ALA A 31 4.30 -13.70 6.15
CA ALA A 31 3.74 -14.85 6.86
C ALA A 31 3.57 -16.08 5.93
N HIS A 32 3.11 -15.89 4.69
CA HIS A 32 3.00 -16.97 3.71
C HIS A 32 4.36 -17.56 3.35
N ARG A 33 5.36 -16.71 3.10
CA ARG A 33 6.73 -17.14 2.79
C ARG A 33 7.33 -17.96 3.94
N THR A 34 7.19 -17.50 5.18
CA THR A 34 7.66 -18.21 6.37
C THR A 34 6.96 -19.55 6.55
N ALA A 35 5.66 -19.63 6.24
CA ALA A 35 4.88 -20.85 6.32
C ALA A 35 5.08 -21.81 5.12
N GLY A 36 5.97 -21.50 4.16
CA GLY A 36 6.15 -22.28 2.93
C GLY A 36 4.92 -22.31 2.01
N ARG A 37 4.01 -21.34 2.16
CA ARG A 37 2.80 -21.20 1.36
C ARG A 37 3.02 -20.21 0.22
N LYS A 38 2.29 -20.39 -0.89
CA LYS A 38 2.27 -19.42 -1.99
C LYS A 38 1.65 -18.09 -1.49
N PRO A 39 2.35 -16.94 -1.61
CA PRO A 39 1.79 -15.66 -1.19
C PRO A 39 0.55 -15.26 -2.00
N PRO A 40 -0.42 -14.54 -1.38
CA PRO A 40 -1.60 -14.05 -2.07
C PRO A 40 -1.25 -12.94 -3.08
N LYS A 41 -2.11 -12.76 -4.08
CA LYS A 41 -2.09 -11.62 -4.99
C LYS A 41 -3.30 -10.73 -4.65
N PHE A 42 -3.06 -9.45 -4.46
CA PHE A 42 -4.06 -8.42 -4.20
C PHE A 42 -4.22 -7.53 -5.43
#